data_AF-A0A251PCE7-F1
#
_entry.id   AF-A0A251PCE7-F1
#
_cell.length_a   1.000
_cell.length_b   1.000
_cell.length_c   1.000
_cell.angle_alpha   90.00
_cell.angle_beta   90.00
_cell.angle_gamma   90.00
#
_symmetry.space_group_name_H-M   'P 1'
#
loop_
_entity.id
_entity.type
_entity.pdbx_description
1 polymer ?
#
loop_
_entity_poly.entity_id
_entity_poly.type
_entity_poly.pdbx_seq_one_letter_code
_entity_poly.pdbx_strand_id
1 'polypeptide(L)'
;MSLDGRPGDRLEGPLPVTGNGVVLEDSNRPALAPMSSQRLRLIPNKDHNPDNYDDMELDFSPSIFTSLERFLPPSMLGMPRHDKVKFMTEILLKYLPHGERNRVQKHRDYRQKIISNYQPLHRELYSMHPATTFVAPFLKAVSDNTEESFRRIMSEPSPGVFTFEMFQPQFCELLLSEVENFEKWVNEAKFRIMRPNTMNKYGAVLDDFGLETMLDKLMENFIRPISKVFFAEVGGSTLDSHHGFVVEYGEDRDADLGFHVDDSEVTLNVCLGKQFSGGELFFRGTRCDKHVNSGSHSEEIFDYSHVPGCAVLHRGRHRHGARATTSGHRINLLLWCRRYSLDSNFSQSVIYFDKLPVSYFMESVW
;
A
#
# COMPACT_ATOMS: atom_id res chain seq x y z
N MET A 1 -54.04 36.39 12.43
CA MET A 1 -54.80 36.55 11.18
C MET A 1 -54.14 35.61 10.16
N SER A 2 -54.59 34.35 10.07
CA SER A 2 -55.63 33.84 9.12
C SER A 2 -55.07 33.82 7.68
N LEU A 3 -55.01 32.74 6.88
CA LEU A 3 -55.74 31.46 6.73
C LEU A 3 -54.89 30.51 5.81
N ASP A 4 -54.74 29.22 6.13
CA ASP A 4 -55.36 27.99 5.53
C ASP A 4 -54.96 27.55 4.10
N GLY A 5 -54.71 26.23 3.95
CA GLY A 5 -54.69 25.51 2.67
C GLY A 5 -53.97 24.15 2.72
N ARG A 6 -54.71 23.03 2.66
CA ARG A 6 -54.32 21.62 2.87
C ARG A 6 -54.27 20.82 1.51
N PRO A 7 -54.08 19.46 1.44
CA PRO A 7 -53.04 18.78 0.64
C PRO A 7 -53.53 17.74 -0.42
N GLY A 8 -52.59 17.06 -1.12
CA GLY A 8 -52.77 15.73 -1.74
C GLY A 8 -52.14 15.54 -3.14
N ASP A 9 -51.22 14.59 -3.34
CA ASP A 9 -51.46 13.23 -3.89
C ASP A 9 -50.25 12.57 -4.61
N ARG A 10 -50.13 11.25 -4.43
CA ARG A 10 -49.16 10.31 -5.03
C ARG A 10 -49.73 9.70 -6.31
N LEU A 11 -48.88 9.34 -7.28
CA LEU A 11 -49.26 8.57 -8.48
C LEU A 11 -48.46 7.25 -8.56
N GLU A 12 -49.20 6.14 -8.60
CA GLU A 12 -48.76 4.77 -8.93
C GLU A 12 -48.79 4.55 -10.46
N GLY A 13 -47.95 3.63 -10.95
CA GLY A 13 -47.95 3.11 -12.33
C GLY A 13 -48.31 1.61 -12.39
N PRO A 14 -48.72 1.06 -13.57
CA PRO A 14 -49.57 -0.12 -13.64
C PRO A 14 -48.86 -1.46 -13.88
N LEU A 15 -49.57 -2.54 -13.51
CA LEU A 15 -49.28 -3.99 -13.60
C LEU A 15 -49.26 -4.55 -15.04
N PRO A 16 -48.61 -5.69 -15.33
CA PRO A 16 -48.73 -6.40 -16.60
C PRO A 16 -49.72 -7.58 -16.59
N VAL A 17 -50.28 -7.80 -17.78
CA VAL A 17 -51.33 -8.76 -18.16
C VAL A 17 -50.75 -10.12 -18.58
N THR A 18 -51.45 -11.20 -18.24
CA THR A 18 -51.22 -12.60 -18.66
C THR A 18 -51.67 -12.86 -20.10
N GLY A 19 -50.89 -13.62 -20.88
CA GLY A 19 -51.32 -14.18 -22.17
C GLY A 19 -50.54 -15.45 -22.54
N ASN A 20 -51.25 -16.59 -22.56
CA ASN A 20 -50.78 -17.88 -23.07
C ASN A 20 -50.80 -17.89 -24.61
N GLY A 21 -49.74 -18.42 -25.23
CA GLY A 21 -49.70 -18.76 -26.66
C GLY A 21 -48.64 -19.83 -26.92
N VAL A 22 -49.10 -21.05 -27.18
CA VAL A 22 -48.29 -22.21 -27.61
C VAL A 22 -48.17 -22.20 -29.12
N VAL A 23 -46.97 -22.21 -29.71
CA VAL A 23 -46.70 -22.77 -31.07
C VAL A 23 -45.22 -23.17 -31.24
N LEU A 24 -45.03 -24.49 -31.43
CA LEU A 24 -44.06 -25.27 -32.22
C LEU A 24 -42.53 -25.19 -31.96
N GLU A 25 -42.02 -26.36 -31.55
CA GLU A 25 -40.64 -26.82 -31.66
C GLU A 25 -40.12 -26.73 -33.10
N ASP A 26 -38.94 -26.14 -33.27
CA ASP A 26 -38.09 -26.40 -34.43
C ASP A 26 -36.70 -26.84 -33.91
N SER A 27 -36.54 -28.15 -33.85
CA SER A 27 -35.35 -28.86 -33.43
C SER A 27 -34.31 -28.85 -34.54
N ASN A 28 -33.37 -27.89 -34.50
CA ASN A 28 -32.01 -28.04 -35.02
C ASN A 28 -31.13 -26.82 -34.70
N ARG A 29 -30.59 -26.75 -33.48
CA ARG A 29 -29.34 -26.03 -33.20
C ARG A 29 -28.47 -26.90 -32.29
N PRO A 30 -27.19 -27.15 -32.62
CA PRO A 30 -26.31 -27.81 -31.68
C PRO A 30 -26.21 -26.91 -30.44
N ALA A 31 -26.49 -27.50 -29.28
CA ALA A 31 -26.29 -26.85 -27.99
C ALA A 31 -24.86 -26.33 -27.92
N LEU A 32 -24.71 -25.02 -27.75
CA LEU A 32 -23.45 -24.42 -27.33
C LEU A 32 -23.08 -25.07 -26.00
N ALA A 33 -22.03 -25.89 -26.02
CA ALA A 33 -21.43 -26.42 -24.81
C ALA A 33 -21.10 -25.25 -23.87
N PRO A 34 -21.33 -25.40 -22.56
CA PRO A 34 -21.00 -24.34 -21.61
C PRO A 34 -19.51 -24.06 -21.71
N MET A 35 -19.16 -22.78 -21.87
CA MET A 35 -17.78 -22.29 -21.90
C MET A 35 -17.00 -22.95 -20.76
N SER A 36 -16.03 -23.80 -21.11
CA SER A 36 -15.16 -24.43 -20.13
C SER A 36 -14.51 -23.34 -19.29
N SER A 37 -14.54 -23.52 -17.97
CA SER A 37 -13.97 -22.58 -17.01
C SER A 37 -12.51 -22.29 -17.38
N GLN A 38 -12.22 -21.08 -17.88
CA GLN A 38 -10.87 -20.58 -18.11
C GLN A 38 -10.17 -20.39 -16.76
N ARG A 39 -9.68 -21.49 -16.19
CA ARG A 39 -9.02 -21.52 -14.89
C ARG A 39 -7.69 -22.23 -15.01
N LEU A 40 -6.73 -21.78 -14.21
CA LEU A 40 -5.47 -22.49 -13.99
C LEU A 40 -5.74 -23.76 -13.15
N ARG A 41 -4.70 -24.53 -12.82
CA ARG A 41 -4.70 -25.69 -11.89
C ARG A 41 -4.05 -25.36 -10.55
N LEU A 42 -4.64 -25.80 -9.44
CA LEU A 42 -4.21 -25.42 -8.08
C LEU A 42 -2.75 -25.79 -7.79
N ILE A 43 -2.35 -26.93 -8.35
CA ILE A 43 -1.03 -27.51 -8.16
C ILE A 43 -0.27 -27.39 -9.49
N PRO A 44 0.95 -26.83 -9.49
CA PRO A 44 1.75 -26.72 -10.69
C PRO A 44 2.12 -28.11 -11.19
N ASN A 45 2.19 -28.25 -12.51
CA ASN A 45 2.85 -29.38 -13.13
C ASN A 45 4.38 -29.19 -13.01
N LYS A 46 4.99 -29.88 -12.04
CA LYS A 46 6.43 -29.81 -11.79
C LYS A 46 7.27 -30.46 -12.89
N ASP A 47 6.69 -31.39 -13.64
CA ASP A 47 7.35 -32.11 -14.72
C ASP A 47 7.25 -31.36 -16.07
N HIS A 48 6.47 -30.27 -16.11
CA HIS A 48 6.33 -29.44 -17.31
C HIS A 48 7.47 -28.42 -17.38
N ASN A 49 8.16 -28.39 -18.51
CA ASN A 49 9.11 -27.32 -18.84
C ASN A 49 8.39 -26.21 -19.61
N PRO A 50 8.26 -24.99 -19.05
CA PRO A 50 7.62 -23.88 -19.73
C PRO A 50 8.33 -23.47 -21.01
N ASP A 51 7.59 -22.90 -21.95
CA ASP A 51 8.16 -22.24 -23.10
C ASP A 51 8.92 -20.96 -22.68
N ASN A 52 9.88 -20.54 -23.51
CA ASN A 52 10.47 -19.21 -23.40
C ASN A 52 9.54 -18.20 -24.08
N TYR A 53 9.29 -17.05 -23.45
CA TYR A 53 8.41 -15.98 -23.95
C TYR A 53 9.14 -14.65 -24.20
N ASP A 54 10.46 -14.58 -23.99
CA ASP A 54 11.25 -13.35 -24.00
C ASP A 54 11.30 -12.66 -25.37
N ASP A 55 11.10 -13.42 -26.45
CA ASP A 55 11.10 -12.96 -27.84
C ASP A 55 9.74 -12.44 -28.32
N MET A 56 8.70 -12.50 -27.49
CA MET A 56 7.34 -12.10 -27.87
C MET A 56 7.02 -10.66 -27.44
N GLU A 57 6.31 -9.93 -28.31
CA GLU A 57 5.67 -8.66 -27.92
C GLU A 57 4.42 -8.96 -27.09
N LEU A 58 4.53 -8.79 -25.77
CA LEU A 58 3.50 -9.14 -24.80
C LEU A 58 3.07 -7.93 -23.98
N ASP A 59 1.79 -7.90 -23.60
CA ASP A 59 1.25 -6.88 -22.71
C ASP A 59 1.70 -7.04 -21.23
N PHE A 60 2.26 -8.20 -20.87
CA PHE A 60 2.74 -8.53 -19.53
C PHE A 60 4.18 -9.05 -19.61
N SER A 61 4.91 -9.02 -18.49
CA SER A 61 6.29 -9.51 -18.45
C SER A 61 6.38 -10.99 -18.89
N PRO A 62 7.31 -11.35 -19.79
CA PRO A 62 7.54 -12.74 -20.20
C PRO A 62 7.68 -13.73 -19.03
N SER A 63 8.31 -13.32 -17.93
CA SER A 63 8.52 -14.15 -16.74
C SER A 63 7.21 -14.59 -16.06
N ILE A 64 6.16 -13.78 -16.18
CA ILE A 64 4.82 -14.12 -15.68
C ILE A 64 4.26 -15.30 -16.48
N PHE A 65 4.38 -15.26 -17.81
CA PHE A 65 3.91 -16.35 -18.67
C PHE A 65 4.69 -17.65 -18.44
N THR A 66 6.02 -17.57 -18.36
CA THR A 66 6.89 -18.72 -18.02
C THR A 66 6.45 -19.38 -16.72
N SER A 67 6.08 -18.57 -15.72
CA SER A 67 5.69 -19.07 -14.41
C SER A 67 4.25 -19.61 -14.39
N LEU A 68 3.30 -18.92 -15.02
CA LEU A 68 1.89 -19.31 -15.10
C LEU A 68 1.67 -20.57 -15.94
N GLU A 69 2.53 -20.82 -16.92
CA GLU A 69 2.37 -21.96 -17.83
C GLU A 69 2.29 -23.30 -17.08
N ARG A 70 3.06 -23.46 -16.01
CA ARG A 70 3.05 -24.69 -15.18
C ARG A 70 1.69 -24.99 -14.57
N PHE A 71 0.81 -23.99 -14.51
CA PHE A 71 -0.51 -24.09 -13.93
C PHE A 71 -1.59 -24.15 -15.00
N LEU A 72 -1.26 -24.23 -16.29
CA LEU A 72 -2.25 -24.45 -17.32
C LEU A 72 -2.90 -25.84 -17.17
N PRO A 73 -4.20 -25.98 -17.53
CA PRO A 73 -4.85 -27.28 -17.58
C PRO A 73 -4.12 -28.19 -18.60
N PRO A 74 -4.19 -29.54 -18.46
CA PRO A 74 -3.48 -30.46 -19.35
C PRO A 74 -3.84 -30.26 -20.83
N SER A 75 -5.08 -29.83 -21.11
CA SER A 75 -5.56 -29.50 -22.45
C SER A 75 -4.88 -28.30 -23.09
N MET A 76 -4.26 -27.41 -22.29
CA MET A 76 -3.55 -26.21 -22.77
C MET A 76 -2.03 -26.39 -22.79
N LEU A 77 -1.45 -27.27 -21.96
CA LEU A 77 0.00 -27.47 -21.88
C LEU A 77 0.63 -27.94 -23.21
N GLY A 78 -0.11 -28.73 -23.99
CA GLY A 78 0.33 -29.22 -25.30
C GLY A 78 0.03 -28.30 -26.48
N MET A 79 -0.60 -27.15 -26.25
CA MET A 79 -0.97 -26.20 -27.32
C MET A 79 0.26 -25.40 -27.79
N PRO A 80 0.21 -24.75 -28.97
CA PRO A 80 1.23 -23.80 -29.38
C PRO A 80 1.39 -22.62 -28.41
N ARG A 81 2.62 -22.11 -28.30
CA ARG A 81 2.99 -20.99 -27.41
C ARG A 81 2.05 -19.78 -27.51
N HIS A 82 1.63 -19.40 -28.72
CA HIS A 82 0.69 -18.29 -28.93
C HIS A 82 -0.69 -18.52 -28.31
N ASP A 83 -1.21 -19.75 -28.35
CA ASP A 83 -2.51 -20.09 -27.77
C ASP A 83 -2.44 -20.13 -26.25
N LYS A 84 -1.31 -20.60 -25.70
CA LYS A 84 -1.02 -20.51 -24.26
C LYS A 84 -0.98 -19.05 -23.80
N VAL A 85 -0.29 -18.17 -24.53
CA VAL A 85 -0.25 -16.73 -24.25
C VAL A 85 -1.64 -16.13 -24.26
N LYS A 86 -2.46 -16.42 -25.27
CA LYS A 86 -3.83 -15.90 -25.35
C LYS A 86 -4.65 -16.33 -24.14
N PHE A 87 -4.61 -17.61 -23.78
CA PHE A 87 -5.31 -18.15 -22.61
C PHE A 87 -4.83 -17.50 -21.30
N MET A 88 -3.53 -17.39 -21.08
CA MET A 88 -2.96 -16.73 -19.90
C MET A 88 -3.31 -15.24 -19.87
N THR A 89 -3.26 -14.56 -21.01
CA THR A 89 -3.63 -13.13 -21.14
C THR A 89 -5.08 -12.89 -20.77
N GLU A 90 -6.00 -13.73 -21.24
CA GLU A 90 -7.42 -13.63 -20.88
C GLU A 90 -7.66 -13.80 -19.38
N ILE A 91 -6.83 -14.61 -18.69
CA ILE A 91 -6.86 -14.74 -17.23
C ILE A 91 -6.27 -13.49 -16.59
N LEU A 92 -5.07 -13.07 -16.99
CA LEU A 92 -4.38 -11.90 -16.45
C LEU A 92 -5.22 -10.62 -16.54
N LEU A 93 -5.92 -10.42 -17.66
CA LEU A 93 -6.79 -9.26 -17.89
C LEU A 93 -7.98 -9.16 -16.93
N LYS A 94 -8.40 -10.27 -16.29
CA LYS A 94 -9.45 -10.26 -15.25
C LYS A 94 -8.95 -9.63 -13.95
N TYR A 95 -7.66 -9.74 -13.68
CA TYR A 95 -7.04 -9.25 -12.44
C TYR A 95 -6.29 -7.93 -12.63
N LEU A 96 -5.80 -7.65 -13.84
CA LEU A 96 -5.15 -6.40 -14.19
C LEU A 96 -5.76 -5.82 -15.48
N PRO A 97 -6.94 -5.18 -15.39
CA PRO A 97 -7.60 -4.57 -16.53
C PRO A 97 -6.74 -3.47 -17.17
N HIS A 98 -7.00 -3.17 -18.45
CA HIS A 98 -6.26 -2.16 -19.22
C HIS A 98 -6.10 -0.81 -18.50
N GLY A 99 -7.12 -0.34 -17.79
CA GLY A 99 -7.08 0.91 -17.04
C GLY A 99 -5.99 0.92 -15.97
N GLU A 100 -5.85 -0.18 -15.23
CA GLU A 100 -4.83 -0.31 -14.19
C GLU A 100 -3.44 -0.47 -14.78
N ARG A 101 -3.27 -1.25 -15.86
CA ARG A 101 -1.98 -1.37 -16.57
C ARG A 101 -1.45 -0.02 -17.04
N ASN A 102 -2.33 0.80 -17.61
CA ASN A 102 -1.98 2.15 -18.04
C ASN A 102 -1.54 3.04 -16.86
N ARG A 103 -2.06 2.81 -15.65
CA ARG A 103 -1.63 3.53 -14.45
C ARG A 103 -0.27 3.03 -13.97
N VAL A 104 -0.02 1.73 -13.95
CA VAL A 104 1.31 1.14 -13.63
C VAL A 104 2.37 1.73 -14.55
N GLN A 105 2.15 1.65 -15.86
CA GLN A 105 3.13 2.09 -16.84
C GLN A 105 3.41 3.60 -16.72
N LYS A 106 2.35 4.42 -16.58
CA LYS A 106 2.52 5.86 -16.35
C LYS A 106 3.31 6.17 -15.07
N HIS A 107 3.06 5.42 -14.00
CA HIS A 107 3.79 5.56 -12.75
C HIS A 107 5.28 5.21 -12.93
N ARG A 108 5.57 4.11 -13.63
CA ARG A 108 6.93 3.69 -13.97
C ARG A 108 7.65 4.73 -14.82
N ASP A 109 7.01 5.25 -15.87
CA ASP A 109 7.57 6.29 -16.74
C ASP A 109 7.83 7.58 -15.95
N TYR A 110 6.94 7.93 -15.04
CA TYR A 110 7.10 9.06 -14.13
C TYR A 110 8.31 8.89 -13.20
N ARG A 111 8.45 7.74 -12.53
CA ARG A 111 9.60 7.43 -11.67
C ARG A 111 10.90 7.44 -12.46
N GLN A 112 10.90 6.84 -13.65
CA GLN A 112 12.07 6.80 -14.51
C GLN A 112 12.52 8.20 -14.92
N LYS A 113 11.59 9.11 -15.21
CA LYS A 113 11.93 10.53 -15.48
C LYS A 113 12.59 11.20 -14.28
N ILE A 114 12.11 10.95 -13.06
CA ILE A 114 12.76 11.48 -11.86
C ILE A 114 14.17 10.91 -11.73
N ILE A 115 14.32 9.59 -11.72
CA ILE A 115 15.59 8.89 -11.54
C ILE A 115 16.64 9.33 -12.58
N SER A 116 16.23 9.59 -13.82
CA SER A 116 17.15 10.02 -14.88
C SER A 116 17.55 11.51 -14.82
N ASN A 117 16.83 12.36 -14.08
CA ASN A 117 17.05 13.81 -14.08
C ASN A 117 17.42 14.39 -12.70
N TYR A 118 17.03 13.73 -11.61
CA TYR A 118 17.39 14.09 -10.25
C TYR A 118 18.78 13.54 -9.89
N GLN A 119 19.59 14.35 -9.23
CA GLN A 119 20.90 13.94 -8.73
C GLN A 119 20.83 13.84 -7.20
N PRO A 120 20.95 12.62 -6.63
CA PRO A 120 20.91 12.43 -5.18
C PRO A 120 22.05 13.16 -4.47
N LEU A 121 21.74 13.77 -3.32
CA LEU A 121 22.71 14.48 -2.50
C LEU A 121 23.51 13.52 -1.62
N HIS A 122 22.85 12.50 -1.06
CA HIS A 122 23.38 11.53 -0.11
C HIS A 122 23.18 10.09 -0.61
N ARG A 123 24.11 9.63 -1.46
CA ARG A 123 24.05 8.28 -2.07
C ARG A 123 24.06 7.15 -1.03
N GLU A 124 24.64 7.40 0.13
CA GLU A 124 24.68 6.49 1.27
C GLU A 124 23.30 6.13 1.84
N LEU A 125 22.28 6.97 1.62
CA LEU A 125 20.90 6.65 2.03
C LEU A 125 20.33 5.48 1.22
N TYR A 126 20.76 5.33 -0.03
CA TYR A 126 20.20 4.37 -0.99
C TYR A 126 20.69 2.93 -0.75
N SER A 127 21.85 2.75 -0.10
CA SER A 127 22.40 1.45 0.25
C SER A 127 21.95 0.95 1.63
N MET A 128 21.52 1.85 2.52
CA MET A 128 21.14 1.62 3.93
C MET A 128 22.22 0.89 4.74
N HIS A 129 23.01 1.64 5.52
CA HIS A 129 24.01 1.07 6.42
C HIS A 129 23.48 1.05 7.87
N PRO A 130 23.17 -0.12 8.45
CA PRO A 130 22.46 -0.17 9.74
C PRO A 130 23.16 0.58 10.87
N ALA A 131 24.49 0.47 10.97
CA ALA A 131 25.30 1.09 12.03
C ALA A 131 25.30 2.62 12.02
N THR A 132 25.03 3.25 10.86
CA THR A 132 24.91 4.72 10.73
C THR A 132 23.47 5.18 10.62
N THR A 133 22.53 4.25 10.45
CA THR A 133 21.09 4.53 10.34
C THR A 133 20.43 4.51 11.72
N PHE A 134 20.75 3.50 12.53
CA PHE A 134 20.02 3.19 13.75
C PHE A 134 20.84 3.39 15.02
N VAL A 135 20.16 3.69 16.12
CA VAL A 135 20.78 3.70 17.44
C VAL A 135 21.18 2.28 17.86
N ALA A 136 22.30 2.16 18.58
CA ALA A 136 22.85 0.86 18.96
C ALA A 136 21.87 -0.04 19.77
N PRO A 137 21.07 0.49 20.71
CA PRO A 137 20.08 -0.32 21.43
C PRO A 137 19.04 -0.97 20.48
N PHE A 138 18.57 -0.22 19.48
CA PHE A 138 17.62 -0.71 18.49
C PHE A 138 18.22 -1.84 17.64
N LEU A 139 19.43 -1.62 17.11
CA LEU A 139 20.14 -2.65 16.33
C LEU A 139 20.35 -3.94 17.12
N LYS A 140 20.73 -3.81 18.40
CA LYS A 140 20.91 -4.95 19.28
C LYS A 140 19.59 -5.70 19.48
N ALA A 141 18.50 -4.99 19.73
CA ALA A 141 17.19 -5.62 19.91
C ALA A 141 16.73 -6.38 18.67
N VAL A 142 16.90 -5.80 17.48
CA VAL A 142 16.58 -6.45 16.19
C VAL A 142 17.52 -7.63 15.90
N SER A 143 18.80 -7.54 16.26
CA SER A 143 19.73 -8.66 16.12
C SER A 143 19.41 -9.84 17.05
N ASP A 144 19.01 -9.55 18.29
CA ASP A 144 18.57 -10.57 19.26
C ASP A 144 17.25 -11.21 18.79
N ASN A 145 16.36 -10.42 18.18
CA ASN A 145 15.10 -10.82 17.57
C ASN A 145 14.18 -11.64 18.51
N THR A 146 14.03 -11.20 19.76
CA THR A 146 13.09 -11.79 20.72
C THR A 146 12.10 -10.75 21.24
N GLU A 147 10.97 -11.21 21.76
CA GLU A 147 9.99 -10.32 22.38
C GLU A 147 10.61 -9.53 23.55
N GLU A 148 11.45 -10.18 24.37
CA GLU A 148 12.13 -9.53 25.48
C GLU A 148 13.11 -8.46 24.99
N SER A 149 13.83 -8.70 23.88
CA SER A 149 14.76 -7.72 23.35
C SER A 149 14.06 -6.46 22.86
N PHE A 150 12.91 -6.61 22.20
CA PHE A 150 12.08 -5.48 21.78
C PHE A 150 11.41 -4.77 22.96
N ARG A 151 10.85 -5.51 23.92
CA ARG A 151 10.22 -4.91 25.12
C ARG A 151 11.22 -4.11 25.97
N ARG A 152 12.52 -4.39 25.90
CA ARG A 152 13.55 -3.59 26.59
C ARG A 152 13.75 -2.19 26.01
N ILE A 153 13.47 -1.98 24.73
CA ILE A 153 13.71 -0.69 24.04
C ILE A 153 12.42 0.04 23.67
N MET A 154 11.27 -0.61 23.77
CA MET A 154 9.96 -0.07 23.38
C MET A 154 9.09 0.19 24.60
N SER A 155 8.36 1.29 24.57
CA SER A 155 7.25 1.57 25.50
C SER A 155 5.92 1.41 24.78
N GLU A 156 4.88 0.96 25.48
CA GLU A 156 3.50 0.89 24.98
C GLU A 156 2.62 1.85 25.81
N PRO A 157 2.68 3.17 25.55
CA PRO A 157 1.93 4.14 26.35
C PRO A 157 0.40 4.06 26.17
N SER A 158 -0.05 3.42 25.09
CA SER A 158 -1.46 3.13 24.82
C SER A 158 -1.57 1.78 24.12
N PRO A 159 -2.62 0.96 24.36
CA PRO A 159 -2.74 -0.36 23.76
C PRO A 159 -2.55 -0.36 22.23
N GLY A 160 -1.55 -1.10 21.77
CA GLY A 160 -1.20 -1.22 20.34
C GLY A 160 -0.53 0.01 19.73
N VAL A 161 -0.02 0.94 20.56
CA VAL A 161 0.81 2.07 20.14
C VAL A 161 2.16 1.94 20.82
N PHE A 162 3.21 1.65 20.05
CA PHE A 162 4.56 1.48 20.57
C PHE A 162 5.44 2.66 20.21
N THR A 163 6.29 3.08 21.14
CA THR A 163 7.22 4.20 20.95
C THR A 163 8.65 3.78 21.31
N PHE A 164 9.63 4.16 20.50
CA PHE A 164 11.04 3.80 20.73
C PHE A 164 12.01 4.73 20.00
N GLU A 165 13.23 4.88 20.54
CA GLU A 165 14.34 5.52 19.85
C GLU A 165 14.83 4.62 18.71
N MET A 166 14.91 5.16 17.50
CA MET A 166 15.16 4.36 16.30
C MET A 166 16.35 4.88 15.50
N PHE A 167 16.28 6.11 15.01
CA PHE A 167 17.28 6.64 14.10
C PHE A 167 18.37 7.43 14.81
N GLN A 168 19.58 7.37 14.26
CA GLN A 168 20.63 8.30 14.65
C GLN A 168 20.26 9.72 14.20
N PRO A 169 20.63 10.76 14.99
CA PRO A 169 20.42 12.15 14.60
C PRO A 169 21.03 12.48 13.22
N GLN A 170 22.22 11.96 12.94
CA GLN A 170 22.89 12.16 11.65
C GLN A 170 22.10 11.56 10.48
N PHE A 171 21.47 10.39 10.66
CA PHE A 171 20.61 9.82 9.63
C PHE A 171 19.37 10.69 9.38
N CYS A 172 18.75 11.21 10.44
CA CYS A 172 17.63 12.14 10.30
C CYS A 172 18.02 13.38 9.51
N GLU A 173 19.21 13.94 9.78
CA GLU A 173 19.78 15.06 9.04
C GLU A 173 19.97 14.77 7.55
N LEU A 174 20.62 13.64 7.23
CA LEU A 174 20.87 13.23 5.84
C LEU A 174 19.56 13.04 5.07
N LEU A 175 18.56 12.40 5.69
CA LEU A 175 17.27 12.17 5.03
C LEU A 175 16.52 13.49 4.82
N LEU A 176 16.57 14.42 5.78
CA LEU A 176 15.97 15.75 5.63
C LEU A 176 16.62 16.54 4.49
N SER A 177 17.96 16.62 4.46
CA SER A 177 18.66 17.36 3.40
C SER A 177 18.46 16.74 2.02
N GLU A 178 18.32 15.42 1.93
CA GLU A 178 17.97 14.74 0.66
C GLU A 178 16.57 15.14 0.18
N VAL A 179 15.57 15.16 1.08
CA VAL A 179 14.19 15.58 0.75
C VAL A 179 14.16 17.06 0.34
N GLU A 180 14.86 17.93 1.06
CA GLU A 180 14.97 19.35 0.73
C GLU A 180 15.62 19.55 -0.64
N ASN A 181 16.67 18.79 -0.95
CA ASN A 181 17.32 18.82 -2.26
C ASN A 181 16.38 18.35 -3.38
N PHE A 182 15.60 17.31 -3.12
CA PHE A 182 14.59 16.83 -4.06
C PHE A 182 13.51 17.88 -4.32
N GLU A 183 12.91 18.47 -3.28
CA GLU A 183 11.91 19.54 -3.43
C GLU A 183 12.49 20.77 -4.15
N LYS A 184 13.75 21.15 -3.86
CA LYS A 184 14.43 22.21 -4.58
C LYS A 184 14.54 21.90 -6.08
N TRP A 185 14.99 20.70 -6.43
CA TRP A 185 15.06 20.26 -7.82
C TRP A 185 13.69 20.26 -8.50
N VAL A 186 12.64 19.78 -7.83
CA VAL A 186 11.25 19.79 -8.34
C VAL A 186 10.82 21.21 -8.71
N ASN A 187 11.08 22.18 -7.84
CA ASN A 187 10.74 23.58 -8.07
C ASN A 187 11.56 24.21 -9.22
N GLU A 188 12.87 23.98 -9.26
CA GLU A 188 13.77 24.50 -10.31
C GLU A 188 13.46 23.90 -11.68
N ALA A 189 13.24 22.59 -11.74
CA ALA A 189 12.87 21.87 -12.96
C ALA A 189 11.41 22.09 -13.37
N LYS A 190 10.60 22.73 -12.51
CA LYS A 190 9.13 22.86 -12.65
C LYS A 190 8.47 21.49 -12.90
N PHE A 191 9.01 20.46 -12.27
CA PHE A 191 8.54 19.10 -12.40
C PHE A 191 7.28 18.92 -11.55
N ARG A 192 6.30 18.16 -12.03
CA ARG A 192 5.10 17.85 -11.24
C ARG A 192 5.26 16.48 -10.59
N ILE A 193 5.32 16.45 -9.26
CA ILE A 193 5.39 15.21 -8.48
C ILE A 193 4.02 14.77 -7.97
N MET A 194 3.90 13.49 -7.66
CA MET A 194 2.82 12.97 -6.84
C MET A 194 3.06 13.33 -5.38
N ARG A 195 1.99 13.75 -4.69
CA ARG A 195 2.04 14.08 -3.27
C ARG A 195 1.83 12.82 -2.42
N PRO A 196 2.32 12.80 -1.16
CA PRO A 196 2.42 11.60 -0.35
C PRO A 196 1.12 10.80 -0.20
N ASN A 197 0.01 11.52 -0.03
CA ASN A 197 -1.34 10.96 0.03
C ASN A 197 -2.36 12.05 -0.34
N THR A 198 -3.65 11.71 -0.30
CA THR A 198 -4.75 12.63 -0.65
C THR A 198 -5.02 13.73 0.38
N MET A 199 -4.45 13.61 1.58
CA MET A 199 -4.67 14.52 2.71
C MET A 199 -3.50 15.49 2.94
N ASN A 200 -2.30 15.17 2.44
CA ASN A 200 -1.10 15.99 2.58
C ASN A 200 -0.73 16.69 1.27
N LYS A 201 -0.52 18.00 1.34
CA LYS A 201 -0.09 18.83 0.20
C LYS A 201 1.42 18.93 0.10
N TYR A 202 2.13 18.71 1.20
CA TYR A 202 3.58 18.88 1.29
C TYR A 202 4.30 17.60 1.73
N GLY A 203 5.52 17.45 1.25
CA GLY A 203 6.33 16.25 1.37
C GLY A 203 6.41 15.45 0.06
N ALA A 204 7.12 14.33 0.12
CA ALA A 204 7.53 13.54 -1.04
C ALA A 204 7.40 12.03 -0.80
N VAL A 205 7.10 11.28 -1.86
CA VAL A 205 7.16 9.81 -1.88
C VAL A 205 8.61 9.40 -2.13
N LEU A 206 9.19 8.62 -1.23
CA LEU A 206 10.64 8.35 -1.26
C LEU A 206 11.04 7.36 -2.37
N ASP A 207 10.14 6.44 -2.73
CA ASP A 207 10.34 5.51 -3.84
C ASP A 207 10.49 6.23 -5.19
N ASP A 208 9.86 7.40 -5.35
CA ASP A 208 9.83 8.15 -6.60
C ASP A 208 11.22 8.62 -7.04
N PHE A 209 12.09 8.92 -6.08
CA PHE A 209 13.46 9.37 -6.31
C PHE A 209 14.51 8.36 -5.84
N GLY A 210 14.11 7.08 -5.70
CA GLY A 210 15.00 5.92 -5.71
C GLY A 210 15.34 5.32 -4.33
N LEU A 211 14.69 5.74 -3.24
CA LEU A 211 14.93 5.17 -1.90
C LEU A 211 14.23 3.83 -1.64
N GLU A 212 13.58 3.25 -2.66
CA GLU A 212 12.84 1.98 -2.58
C GLU A 212 13.67 0.86 -1.95
N THR A 213 14.91 0.63 -2.40
CA THR A 213 15.79 -0.40 -1.81
C THR A 213 16.06 -0.19 -0.32
N MET A 214 16.14 1.06 0.14
CA MET A 214 16.32 1.37 1.57
C MET A 214 15.05 1.05 2.35
N LEU A 215 13.89 1.40 1.81
CA LEU A 215 12.59 1.17 2.43
C LEU A 215 12.21 -0.32 2.46
N ASP A 216 12.52 -1.08 1.40
CA ASP A 216 12.41 -2.53 1.36
C ASP A 216 13.18 -3.16 2.52
N LYS A 217 14.47 -2.79 2.67
CA LYS A 217 15.32 -3.28 3.78
C LYS A 217 14.80 -2.85 5.15
N LEU A 218 14.32 -1.62 5.27
CA LEU A 218 13.74 -1.07 6.51
C LEU A 218 12.53 -1.90 6.94
N MET A 219 11.60 -2.16 6.03
CA MET A 219 10.43 -2.98 6.28
C MET A 219 10.83 -4.42 6.63
N GLU A 220 11.58 -5.09 5.76
CA GLU A 220 11.81 -6.53 5.83
C GLU A 220 12.66 -6.94 7.03
N ASN A 221 13.72 -6.16 7.33
CA ASN A 221 14.74 -6.54 8.31
C ASN A 221 14.53 -5.90 9.68
N PHE A 222 13.74 -4.82 9.79
CA PHE A 222 13.59 -4.08 11.04
C PHE A 222 12.13 -3.98 11.50
N ILE A 223 11.20 -3.65 10.60
CA ILE A 223 9.79 -3.48 10.99
C ILE A 223 9.03 -4.82 11.05
N ARG A 224 9.23 -5.71 10.09
CA ARG A 224 8.55 -7.02 10.06
C ARG A 224 8.89 -7.90 11.27
N PRO A 225 10.15 -7.97 11.77
CA PRO A 225 10.46 -8.72 13.00
C PRO A 225 9.70 -8.21 14.23
N ILE A 226 9.64 -6.89 14.42
CA ILE A 226 8.87 -6.27 15.51
C ILE A 226 7.37 -6.54 15.32
N SER A 227 6.90 -6.41 14.07
CA SER A 227 5.48 -6.58 13.73
C SER A 227 5.00 -8.02 13.91
N LYS A 228 5.86 -9.01 13.67
CA LYS A 228 5.57 -10.41 13.96
C LYS A 228 5.22 -10.64 15.43
N VAL A 229 5.83 -9.88 16.35
CA VAL A 229 5.62 -10.04 17.80
C VAL A 229 4.38 -9.28 18.26
N PHE A 230 4.27 -8.00 17.91
CA PHE A 230 3.25 -7.12 18.50
C PHE A 230 1.99 -6.91 17.65
N PHE A 231 2.01 -7.32 16.38
CA PHE A 231 0.92 -7.10 15.42
C PHE A 231 0.55 -8.41 14.69
N ALA A 232 0.62 -9.53 15.39
CA ALA A 232 0.30 -10.85 14.84
C ALA A 232 -1.16 -10.94 14.34
N GLU A 233 -2.08 -10.23 14.98
CA GLU A 233 -3.51 -10.18 14.66
C GLU A 233 -3.83 -9.48 13.33
N VAL A 234 -2.89 -8.72 12.78
CA VAL A 234 -3.00 -8.08 11.46
C VAL A 234 -2.01 -8.66 10.44
N GLY A 235 -1.37 -9.79 10.77
CA GLY A 235 -0.41 -10.43 9.86
C GLY A 235 0.93 -9.72 9.80
N GLY A 236 1.41 -9.18 10.93
CA GLY A 236 2.70 -8.48 11.00
C GLY A 236 3.92 -9.31 10.54
N SER A 237 3.81 -10.65 10.50
CA SER A 237 4.84 -11.54 9.95
C SER A 237 4.84 -11.66 8.42
N THR A 238 3.78 -11.23 7.75
CA THR A 238 3.57 -11.40 6.29
C THR A 238 3.56 -10.06 5.56
N LEU A 239 4.17 -9.02 6.13
CA LEU A 239 4.34 -7.73 5.45
C LEU A 239 5.33 -7.89 4.29
N ASP A 240 4.92 -7.43 3.10
CA ASP A 240 5.61 -7.63 1.82
C ASP A 240 5.46 -6.44 0.84
N SER A 241 4.79 -5.38 1.27
CA SER A 241 4.62 -4.14 0.52
C SER A 241 4.78 -2.94 1.43
N HIS A 242 5.29 -1.83 0.90
CA HIS A 242 5.35 -0.58 1.63
C HIS A 242 4.91 0.61 0.79
N HIS A 243 4.49 1.69 1.46
CA HIS A 243 4.42 3.03 0.89
C HIS A 243 5.17 3.97 1.84
N GLY A 244 6.37 4.38 1.41
CA GLY A 244 7.28 5.19 2.23
C GLY A 244 7.31 6.64 1.74
N PHE A 245 7.02 7.57 2.64
CA PHE A 245 6.91 8.98 2.30
C PHE A 245 7.24 9.88 3.48
N VAL A 246 7.55 11.14 3.19
CA VAL A 246 7.68 12.19 4.20
C VAL A 246 6.53 13.17 4.10
N VAL A 247 6.13 13.72 5.23
CA VAL A 247 5.12 14.77 5.34
C VAL A 247 5.71 15.95 6.09
N GLU A 248 5.31 17.15 5.69
CA GLU A 248 5.78 18.40 6.26
C GLU A 248 4.61 19.21 6.82
N TYR A 249 4.72 19.60 8.09
CA TYR A 249 3.76 20.46 8.77
C TYR A 249 4.43 21.71 9.31
N GLY A 250 3.69 22.81 9.41
CA GLY A 250 4.19 24.09 9.95
C GLY A 250 3.73 25.30 9.16
N GLU A 251 4.46 26.41 9.32
CA GLU A 251 4.20 27.64 8.57
C GLU A 251 4.38 27.40 7.06
N ASP A 252 3.49 27.96 6.23
CA ASP A 252 3.46 27.75 4.77
C ASP A 252 3.47 26.26 4.32
N ARG A 253 3.00 25.37 5.19
CA ARG A 253 2.85 23.92 4.98
C ARG A 253 1.47 23.46 5.44
N ASP A 254 1.26 22.15 5.56
CA ASP A 254 0.04 21.63 6.18
C ASP A 254 0.05 21.99 7.68
N ALA A 255 -1.06 22.49 8.21
CA ALA A 255 -1.13 22.88 9.62
C ALA A 255 -1.32 21.66 10.52
N ASP A 256 -2.30 20.82 10.17
CA ASP A 256 -2.74 19.65 10.91
C ASP A 256 -3.10 18.51 9.96
N LEU A 257 -3.50 17.36 10.52
CA LEU A 257 -4.10 16.28 9.75
C LEU A 257 -5.33 15.77 10.49
N GLY A 258 -6.47 15.84 9.82
CA GLY A 258 -7.77 15.46 10.38
C GLY A 258 -7.83 13.99 10.83
N PHE A 259 -8.92 13.63 11.50
CA PHE A 259 -9.12 12.29 12.02
C PHE A 259 -9.26 11.24 10.91
N HIS A 260 -8.43 10.19 10.94
CA HIS A 260 -8.38 9.16 9.91
C HIS A 260 -7.87 7.81 10.44
N VAL A 261 -7.75 6.85 9.53
CA VAL A 261 -6.97 5.62 9.66
C VAL A 261 -6.02 5.54 8.49
N ASP A 262 -4.93 4.81 8.64
CA ASP A 262 -3.99 4.56 7.54
C ASP A 262 -4.45 3.39 6.69
N ASP A 263 -4.09 3.44 5.42
CA ASP A 263 -4.27 2.32 4.50
C ASP A 263 -3.11 1.32 4.62
N SER A 264 -2.94 0.79 5.84
CA SER A 264 -1.87 -0.12 6.23
C SER A 264 -2.32 -1.17 7.24
N GLU A 265 -1.58 -2.28 7.31
CA GLU A 265 -1.66 -3.22 8.43
C GLU A 265 -0.92 -2.62 9.63
N VAL A 266 0.30 -2.16 9.40
CA VAL A 266 1.18 -1.52 10.40
C VAL A 266 1.75 -0.23 9.81
N THR A 267 1.68 0.85 10.58
CA THR A 267 2.30 2.13 10.25
C THR A 267 3.47 2.40 11.18
N LEU A 268 4.62 2.72 10.57
CA LEU A 268 5.74 3.38 11.24
C LEU A 268 5.66 4.88 10.97
N ASN A 269 5.81 5.69 12.02
CA ASN A 269 5.89 7.14 11.94
C ASN A 269 7.09 7.63 12.77
N VAL A 270 8.11 8.20 12.12
CA VAL A 270 9.35 8.65 12.78
C VAL A 270 9.51 10.15 12.61
N CYS A 271 9.74 10.86 13.72
CA CYS A 271 10.00 12.30 13.66
C CYS A 271 11.43 12.56 13.17
N LEU A 272 11.58 13.31 12.08
CA LEU A 272 12.87 13.72 11.52
C LEU A 272 13.24 15.15 11.91
N GLY A 273 12.24 16.04 11.96
CA GLY A 273 12.42 17.48 12.21
C GLY A 273 12.99 17.78 13.60
N LYS A 274 13.71 18.91 13.73
CA LYS A 274 14.48 19.22 14.95
C LYS A 274 13.85 20.26 15.88
N GLN A 275 13.16 21.26 15.34
CA GLN A 275 12.62 22.38 16.14
C GLN A 275 11.22 22.77 15.65
N PHE A 276 10.22 22.40 16.44
CA PHE A 276 8.82 22.77 16.24
C PHE A 276 8.08 22.71 17.59
N SER A 277 6.86 23.24 17.64
CA SER A 277 5.96 23.09 18.79
C SER A 277 4.55 22.73 18.33
N GLY A 278 3.81 22.01 19.17
CA GLY A 278 2.54 21.40 18.79
C GLY A 278 2.77 20.21 17.85
N GLY A 279 1.75 19.87 17.05
CA GLY A 279 1.83 18.72 16.17
C GLY A 279 1.80 17.40 16.94
N GLU A 280 1.07 17.28 18.04
CA GLU A 280 0.91 16.00 18.72
C GLU A 280 0.13 15.02 17.82
N LEU A 281 0.55 13.76 17.82
CA LEU A 281 -0.17 12.67 17.20
C LEU A 281 -1.21 12.17 18.21
N PHE A 282 -2.50 12.30 17.89
CA PHE A 282 -3.57 11.90 18.80
C PHE A 282 -4.22 10.60 18.33
N PHE A 283 -4.41 9.65 19.24
CA PHE A 283 -4.98 8.32 19.04
C PHE A 283 -6.31 8.18 19.76
N ARG A 284 -7.24 7.44 19.16
CA ARG A 284 -8.63 7.31 19.62
C ARG A 284 -9.14 5.87 19.53
N GLY A 285 -8.25 4.90 19.72
CA GLY A 285 -8.57 3.47 19.72
C GLY A 285 -8.80 2.88 18.33
N THR A 286 -8.84 1.55 18.28
CA THR A 286 -9.02 0.77 17.04
C THR A 286 -10.50 0.40 16.83
N ARG A 287 -10.93 0.31 15.55
CA ARG A 287 -12.30 -0.10 15.18
C ARG A 287 -12.29 -0.96 13.91
N CYS A 288 -13.35 -1.77 13.74
CA CYS A 288 -13.63 -2.46 12.48
C CYS A 288 -14.31 -1.52 11.47
N ASP A 289 -14.46 -1.96 10.22
CA ASP A 289 -14.90 -1.08 9.11
C ASP A 289 -16.28 -0.49 9.35
N LYS A 290 -17.16 -1.30 9.94
CA LYS A 290 -18.54 -0.92 10.26
C LYS A 290 -18.63 0.12 11.37
N HIS A 291 -17.60 0.24 12.21
CA HIS A 291 -17.63 1.05 13.43
C HIS A 291 -16.54 2.11 13.49
N VAL A 292 -15.85 2.41 12.37
CA VAL A 292 -14.74 3.37 12.33
C VAL A 292 -15.14 4.77 12.85
N ASN A 293 -16.38 5.18 12.60
CA ASN A 293 -16.94 6.48 13.01
C ASN A 293 -17.65 6.47 14.38
N SER A 294 -17.57 5.37 15.14
CA SER A 294 -18.14 5.32 16.49
C SER A 294 -17.40 6.25 17.47
N GLY A 295 -18.01 6.57 18.61
CA GLY A 295 -17.34 7.36 19.65
C GLY A 295 -16.06 6.70 20.19
N SER A 296 -15.27 7.49 20.89
CA SER A 296 -14.09 7.02 21.64
C SER A 296 -14.40 6.98 23.12
N HIS A 297 -13.85 5.97 23.80
CA HIS A 297 -13.88 5.88 25.25
C HIS A 297 -12.68 6.63 25.85
N SER A 298 -12.78 7.00 27.13
CA SER A 298 -11.75 7.80 27.82
C SER A 298 -10.38 7.14 27.83
N GLU A 299 -10.34 5.82 27.99
CA GLU A 299 -9.15 4.98 28.02
C GLU A 299 -8.47 4.84 26.67
N GLU A 300 -9.13 5.25 25.59
CA GLU A 300 -8.61 5.20 24.22
C GLU A 300 -7.96 6.53 23.79
N ILE A 301 -8.07 7.57 24.62
CA ILE A 301 -7.54 8.91 24.34
C ILE A 301 -6.07 8.93 24.74
N PHE A 302 -5.20 8.97 23.74
CA PHE A 302 -3.76 9.11 23.92
C PHE A 302 -3.21 10.15 22.95
N ASP A 303 -2.37 11.05 23.44
CA ASP A 303 -1.72 12.07 22.62
C ASP A 303 -0.20 11.93 22.80
N TYR A 304 0.53 11.87 21.69
CA TYR A 304 1.97 11.68 21.65
C TYR A 304 2.68 12.92 21.13
N SER A 305 3.62 13.44 21.92
CA SER A 305 4.53 14.50 21.51
C SER A 305 5.74 13.90 20.80
N HIS A 306 5.99 14.34 19.57
CA HIS A 306 7.09 13.82 18.78
C HIS A 306 8.46 14.19 19.37
N VAL A 307 9.39 13.25 19.26
CA VAL A 307 10.80 13.42 19.62
C VAL A 307 11.65 13.05 18.39
N PRO A 308 12.60 13.90 17.95
CA PRO A 308 13.42 13.61 16.78
C PRO A 308 14.18 12.28 16.92
N GLY A 309 14.16 11.46 15.88
CA GLY A 309 14.74 10.11 15.87
C GLY A 309 13.91 9.02 16.54
N CYS A 310 12.82 9.39 17.24
CA CYS A 310 11.90 8.43 17.85
C CYS A 310 10.77 8.06 16.91
N ALA A 311 10.44 6.76 16.92
CA ALA A 311 9.37 6.16 16.16
C ALA A 311 8.11 5.97 17.00
N VAL A 312 6.97 6.03 16.33
CA VAL A 312 5.68 5.50 16.76
C VAL A 312 5.31 4.39 15.79
N LEU A 313 5.02 3.20 16.30
CA LEU A 313 4.58 2.04 15.53
C LEU A 313 3.19 1.64 16.02
N HIS A 314 2.23 1.60 15.11
CA HIS A 314 0.84 1.28 15.45
C HIS A 314 0.15 0.55 14.30
N ARG A 315 -0.99 -0.07 14.60
CA ARG A 315 -1.88 -0.64 13.58
C ARG A 315 -2.41 0.48 12.67
N GLY A 316 -2.47 0.26 11.36
CA GLY A 316 -2.99 1.28 10.44
C GLY A 316 -4.45 1.68 10.73
N ARG A 317 -5.25 0.71 11.16
CA ARG A 317 -6.65 0.90 11.61
C ARG A 317 -6.80 1.57 12.99
N HIS A 318 -5.70 1.94 13.65
CA HIS A 318 -5.79 2.76 14.85
C HIS A 318 -6.22 4.16 14.42
N ARG A 319 -7.37 4.62 14.92
CA ARG A 319 -7.89 5.91 14.51
C ARG A 319 -7.07 7.02 15.16
N HIS A 320 -6.60 7.96 14.35
CA HIS A 320 -5.69 8.99 14.83
C HIS A 320 -5.72 10.24 13.95
N GLY A 321 -4.94 11.25 14.31
CA GLY A 321 -4.70 12.44 13.51
C GLY A 321 -3.56 13.26 14.09
N ALA A 322 -3.17 14.34 13.42
CA ALA A 322 -2.16 15.26 13.93
C ALA A 322 -2.81 16.58 14.35
N ARG A 323 -2.45 17.07 15.53
CA ARG A 323 -2.78 18.45 15.94
C ARG A 323 -2.00 19.45 15.11
N ALA A 324 -2.38 20.72 15.21
CA ALA A 324 -1.70 21.79 14.50
C ALA A 324 -0.26 21.96 15.00
N THR A 325 0.69 22.05 14.06
CA THR A 325 2.03 22.57 14.35
C THR A 325 1.93 24.08 14.52
N THR A 326 2.28 24.57 15.70
CA THR A 326 2.09 25.98 16.11
C THR A 326 3.33 26.84 15.89
N SER A 327 4.51 26.22 15.76
CA SER A 327 5.76 26.89 15.41
C SER A 327 6.73 25.93 14.75
N GLY A 328 7.62 26.45 13.89
CA GLY A 328 8.64 25.66 13.19
C GLY A 328 8.07 24.71 12.14
N HIS A 329 8.90 23.76 11.71
CA HIS A 329 8.52 22.73 10.74
C HIS A 329 8.70 21.34 11.34
N ARG A 330 7.61 20.58 11.36
CA ARG A 330 7.59 19.18 11.78
C ARG A 330 7.61 18.31 10.52
N ILE A 331 8.66 17.52 10.37
CA ILE A 331 8.82 16.59 9.26
C ILE A 331 8.90 15.18 9.83
N ASN A 332 8.08 14.29 9.29
CA ASN A 332 8.04 12.90 9.71
C ASN A 332 8.20 11.96 8.52
N LEU A 333 8.96 10.88 8.71
CA LEU A 333 8.95 9.72 7.85
C LEU A 333 7.76 8.83 8.21
N LEU A 334 6.97 8.44 7.23
CA LEU A 334 5.97 7.40 7.34
C LEU A 334 6.34 6.21 6.47
N LEU A 335 6.11 5.01 6.99
CA LEU A 335 6.17 3.77 6.24
C LEU A 335 4.89 3.00 6.53
N TRP A 336 3.98 2.99 5.54
CA TRP A 336 2.79 2.15 5.57
C TRP A 336 3.17 0.76 5.09
N CYS A 337 3.22 -0.20 6.00
CA CYS A 337 3.51 -1.58 5.67
C CYS A 337 2.23 -2.35 5.44
N ARG A 338 2.19 -3.10 4.34
CA ARG A 338 1.06 -3.96 4.00
C ARG A 338 1.47 -5.39 3.75
N ARG A 339 0.50 -6.26 3.89
CA ARG A 339 0.52 -7.59 3.25
C ARG A 339 -0.27 -7.51 1.97
N TYR A 340 0.18 -8.15 0.91
CA TYR A 340 -0.68 -8.45 -0.22
C TYR A 340 -1.73 -9.47 0.22
N SER A 341 -2.92 -8.98 0.57
CA SER A 341 -4.12 -9.80 0.69
C SER A 341 -4.96 -9.56 -0.55
N LEU A 342 -5.26 -10.64 -1.27
CA LEU A 342 -6.10 -10.62 -2.48
C LEU A 342 -7.53 -10.11 -2.23
N ASP A 343 -7.94 -9.98 -0.97
CA ASP A 343 -9.29 -9.57 -0.54
C ASP A 343 -9.48 -8.05 -0.38
N SER A 344 -8.42 -7.23 -0.37
CA SER A 344 -8.56 -5.77 -0.25
C SER A 344 -8.79 -5.13 -1.62
N ASN A 345 -9.87 -4.36 -1.77
CA ASN A 345 -10.18 -3.56 -2.94
C ASN A 345 -8.91 -2.88 -3.50
N PHE A 346 -8.55 -3.29 -4.72
CA PHE A 346 -7.29 -3.05 -5.45
C PHE A 346 -6.96 -1.58 -5.79
N SER A 347 -7.51 -0.60 -5.09
CA SER A 347 -7.45 0.81 -5.52
C SER A 347 -6.11 1.51 -5.29
N GLN A 348 -5.15 0.91 -4.56
CA GLN A 348 -3.80 1.47 -4.37
C GLN A 348 -2.65 0.49 -4.67
N SER A 349 -2.92 -0.81 -4.87
CA SER A 349 -1.92 -1.87 -5.06
C SER A 349 -1.29 -1.94 -6.47
N VAL A 350 -1.57 -0.95 -7.31
CA VAL A 350 -1.21 -0.91 -8.73
C VAL A 350 0.31 -0.73 -8.91
N ILE A 351 1.00 -0.09 -7.96
CA ILE A 351 2.40 0.34 -8.13
C ILE A 351 3.42 -0.83 -8.12
N TYR A 352 3.05 -2.01 -7.61
CA TYR A 352 4.00 -3.10 -7.33
C TYR A 352 3.67 -4.43 -8.02
N PHE A 353 2.71 -4.45 -8.96
CA PHE A 353 2.30 -5.68 -9.66
C PHE A 353 3.47 -6.41 -10.35
N ASP A 354 4.45 -5.67 -10.85
CA ASP A 354 5.65 -6.21 -11.51
C ASP A 354 6.60 -6.94 -10.55
N LYS A 355 6.40 -6.81 -9.23
CA LYS A 355 7.23 -7.42 -8.18
C LYS A 355 6.55 -8.60 -7.48
N LEU A 356 5.29 -8.91 -7.79
CA LEU A 356 4.57 -10.00 -7.14
C LEU A 356 5.13 -11.36 -7.59
N PRO A 357 5.55 -12.24 -6.66
CA PRO A 357 5.83 -13.63 -6.98
C PRO A 357 4.57 -14.30 -7.55
N VAL A 358 4.72 -15.12 -8.58
CA VAL A 358 3.58 -15.78 -9.26
C VAL A 358 2.70 -16.59 -8.31
N SER A 359 3.24 -17.05 -7.19
CA SER A 359 2.47 -17.67 -6.09
C SER A 359 1.32 -16.81 -5.57
N TYR A 360 1.48 -15.48 -5.54
CA TYR A 360 0.42 -14.55 -5.11
C TYR A 360 -0.70 -14.44 -6.12
N PHE A 361 -0.40 -14.55 -7.42
CA PHE A 361 -1.41 -14.56 -8.47
C PHE A 361 -2.25 -15.84 -8.43
N MET A 362 -1.67 -16.91 -7.89
CA MET A 362 -2.27 -18.23 -7.90
C MET A 362 -3.38 -18.34 -6.88
N GLU A 363 -3.18 -17.86 -5.65
CA GLU A 363 -4.20 -17.90 -4.59
C GLU A 363 -5.53 -17.25 -5.00
N SER A 364 -5.52 -16.26 -5.91
CA SER A 364 -6.73 -15.59 -6.42
C SER A 364 -7.42 -16.28 -7.60
N VAL A 365 -6.76 -17.23 -8.27
CA VAL A 365 -7.28 -17.86 -9.49
C VAL A 365 -8.11 -19.13 -9.21
N TRP A 366 -8.19 -19.55 -7.93
CA TRP A 366 -8.87 -20.79 -7.50
C TRP A 366 -10.38 -20.65 -7.34
#